data_AF-R1EFE2-F1
#
_entry.id   AF-R1EFE2-F1
#
_cell.length_a   1.000
_cell.length_b   1.000
_cell.length_c   1.000
_cell.angle_alpha   90.00
_cell.angle_beta   90.00
_cell.angle_gamma   90.00
#
_symmetry.space_group_name_H-M   'P 1'
#
loop_
_entity.id
_entity.type
_entity.pdbx_description
1 polymer ?
#
loop_
_entity_poly.entity_id
_entity_poly.type
_entity_poly.pdbx_seq_one_letter_code
_entity_poly.pdbx_strand_id
1 'polypeptide(L)'
;MHLTEDEVYRSSTQYRLWSFTPERLRSLRESTNANAAERVKANIKRFRQAKSADDAAQNGASNGADGLDIDPLSPDEELKLVTRICKTCVDFADFAKKNTKFNFPTNVVVSPPPRPPDLSPPLTPSCAKATAVQYVKRFYLFNSIMVYDPKKIMPTCLFLATKTEIHWTPAGELAPLMGKGMTADDILAPEYLVAQALRFTFDIRHPYRGLNGGHMELIALAKGENVLLPGSGRTPQEAQAEMLKLPDKPNGPPTSNDERTMTNRIGMAYNTARNTLKSVAPISDAYFFYTPAQIWLAALLLADEPLALFYVDTKFPNSAPQDNGPAAQLRNKLVATLRACAKVLEDQRRELEGPELAEDCKRIARKRDMCSDPEKADLIGLHAAQKRGGAVDGTLEEGIAKRRKLEREQSQKQADEFWGPELKKE
;
A
#
# COMPACT_ATOMS: atom_id res chain seq x y z
N MET A 1 -1.18 9.25 -32.64
CA MET A 1 -2.11 8.66 -31.64
C MET A 1 -1.92 9.46 -30.36
N HIS A 2 -2.85 10.36 -30.02
CA HIS A 2 -2.76 11.13 -28.78
C HIS A 2 -3.24 10.23 -27.63
N LEU A 3 -2.29 9.66 -26.88
CA LEU A 3 -2.61 8.91 -25.66
C LEU A 3 -3.06 9.91 -24.59
N THR A 4 -4.25 9.70 -24.03
CA THR A 4 -4.76 10.48 -22.90
C THR A 4 -4.12 10.03 -21.59
N GLU A 5 -4.07 10.89 -20.56
CA GLU A 5 -3.54 10.52 -19.24
C GLU A 5 -4.29 9.31 -18.63
N ASP A 6 -5.59 9.24 -18.89
CA ASP A 6 -6.47 8.15 -18.54
C ASP A 6 -6.01 6.81 -19.15
N GLU A 7 -5.66 6.80 -20.45
CA GLU A 7 -5.14 5.62 -21.13
C GLU A 7 -3.76 5.20 -20.60
N VAL A 8 -2.88 6.17 -20.30
CA VAL A 8 -1.58 5.92 -19.65
C VAL A 8 -1.77 5.23 -18.29
N TYR A 9 -2.75 5.65 -17.50
CA TYR A 9 -3.02 4.99 -16.22
C TYR A 9 -3.59 3.58 -16.42
N ARG A 10 -4.49 3.39 -17.40
CA ARG A 10 -5.07 2.08 -17.71
C ARG A 10 -4.07 1.05 -18.23
N SER A 11 -2.94 1.49 -18.81
CA SER A 11 -1.86 0.58 -19.21
C SER A 11 -1.00 0.10 -18.03
N SER A 12 -1.09 0.76 -16.87
CA SER A 12 -0.30 0.40 -15.68
C SER A 12 -0.68 -0.95 -15.10
N THR A 13 0.27 -1.60 -14.44
CA THR A 13 0.03 -2.85 -13.69
C THR A 13 -0.90 -2.64 -12.51
N GLN A 14 -0.87 -1.46 -11.88
CA GLN A 14 -1.79 -1.11 -10.79
C GLN A 14 -3.25 -1.17 -11.24
N TYR A 15 -3.59 -0.53 -12.38
CA TYR A 15 -4.96 -0.60 -12.89
C TYR A 15 -5.35 -2.01 -13.32
N ARG A 16 -4.49 -2.66 -14.11
CA ARG A 16 -4.81 -3.95 -14.75
C ARG A 16 -4.91 -5.12 -13.78
N LEU A 17 -4.15 -5.10 -12.68
CA LEU A 17 -4.02 -6.24 -11.78
C LEU A 17 -4.47 -5.95 -10.35
N TRP A 18 -4.57 -4.69 -9.96
CA TRP A 18 -4.82 -4.28 -8.57
C TRP A 18 -5.92 -3.22 -8.44
N SER A 19 -6.80 -3.10 -9.43
CA SER A 19 -8.04 -2.34 -9.32
C SER A 19 -9.25 -3.28 -9.42
N PHE A 20 -10.17 -3.16 -8.47
CA PHE A 20 -11.28 -4.09 -8.27
C PHE A 20 -12.59 -3.33 -8.04
N THR A 21 -13.72 -3.98 -8.25
CA THR A 21 -14.98 -3.53 -7.64
C THR A 21 -15.02 -3.95 -6.16
N PRO A 22 -15.85 -3.31 -5.31
CA PRO A 22 -16.02 -3.71 -3.92
C PRO A 22 -16.42 -5.18 -3.74
N GLU A 23 -17.32 -5.68 -4.59
CA GLU A 23 -17.81 -7.06 -4.56
C GLU A 23 -16.68 -8.04 -4.91
N ARG A 24 -15.88 -7.70 -5.93
CA ARG A 24 -14.76 -8.54 -6.35
C ARG A 24 -13.66 -8.59 -5.28
N LEU A 25 -13.36 -7.47 -4.63
CA LEU A 25 -12.38 -7.43 -3.55
C LEU A 25 -12.85 -8.26 -2.35
N ARG A 26 -14.12 -8.16 -1.97
CA ARG A 26 -14.73 -8.96 -0.90
C ARG A 26 -14.66 -10.46 -1.22
N SER A 27 -15.14 -10.86 -2.40
CA SER A 27 -15.10 -12.25 -2.86
C SER A 27 -13.68 -12.83 -2.87
N LEU A 28 -12.69 -12.01 -3.23
CA LEU A 28 -11.30 -12.44 -3.21
C LEU A 28 -10.78 -12.70 -1.79
N ARG A 29 -11.11 -11.81 -0.83
CA ARG A 29 -10.76 -12.01 0.58
C ARG A 29 -11.42 -13.27 1.16
N GLU A 30 -12.71 -13.45 0.89
CA GLU A 30 -13.47 -14.64 1.32
C GLU A 30 -12.87 -15.93 0.75
N SER A 31 -12.55 -15.96 -0.54
CA SER A 31 -11.94 -17.12 -1.18
C SER A 31 -10.54 -17.42 -0.65
N THR A 32 -9.69 -16.40 -0.47
CA THR A 32 -8.35 -16.56 0.11
C THR A 32 -8.44 -17.11 1.54
N ASN A 33 -9.34 -16.57 2.36
CA ASN A 33 -9.58 -17.01 3.73
C ASN A 33 -10.08 -18.46 3.78
N ALA A 34 -11.09 -18.82 3.00
CA ALA A 34 -11.65 -20.18 2.98
C ALA A 34 -10.60 -21.23 2.59
N ASN A 35 -9.86 -20.98 1.49
CA ASN A 35 -8.80 -21.86 1.04
C ASN A 35 -7.68 -22.02 2.08
N ALA A 36 -7.33 -20.94 2.78
CA ALA A 36 -6.33 -20.99 3.83
C ALA A 36 -6.84 -21.73 5.07
N ALA A 37 -8.07 -21.48 5.49
CA ALA A 37 -8.68 -22.14 6.65
C ALA A 37 -8.66 -23.67 6.50
N GLU A 38 -9.04 -24.19 5.33
CA GLU A 38 -8.99 -25.63 5.05
C GLU A 38 -7.57 -26.19 5.15
N ARG A 39 -6.60 -25.51 4.52
CA ARG A 39 -5.20 -25.93 4.53
C ARG A 39 -4.60 -25.91 5.93
N VAL A 40 -4.82 -24.84 6.67
CA VAL A 40 -4.29 -24.67 8.02
C VAL A 40 -4.88 -25.71 8.98
N LYS A 41 -6.18 -25.99 8.88
CA LYS A 41 -6.80 -27.07 9.66
C LYS A 41 -6.14 -28.42 9.37
N ALA A 42 -5.91 -28.74 8.10
CA ALA A 42 -5.25 -29.98 7.70
C ALA A 42 -3.79 -30.05 8.21
N ASN A 43 -3.03 -28.96 8.07
CA ASN A 43 -1.64 -28.87 8.51
C ASN A 43 -1.50 -29.00 10.03
N ILE A 44 -2.35 -28.32 10.80
CA ILE A 44 -2.33 -28.43 12.27
C ILE A 44 -2.69 -29.86 12.71
N LYS A 45 -3.69 -30.49 12.07
CA LYS A 45 -4.05 -31.88 12.37
C LYS A 45 -2.86 -32.82 12.14
N ARG A 46 -2.18 -32.70 10.99
CA ARG A 46 -0.98 -33.49 10.67
C ARG A 46 0.14 -33.25 11.68
N PHE A 47 0.40 -31.99 12.02
CA PHE A 47 1.45 -31.62 12.97
C PHE A 47 1.19 -32.19 14.36
N ARG A 48 -0.07 -32.13 14.86
CA ARG A 48 -0.44 -32.72 16.15
C ARG A 48 -0.31 -34.24 16.15
N GLN A 49 -0.72 -34.89 15.07
CA GLN A 49 -0.58 -36.34 14.91
C GLN A 49 0.88 -36.78 14.92
N ALA A 50 1.74 -36.10 14.14
CA ALA A 50 3.18 -36.36 14.14
C ALA A 50 3.80 -36.19 15.53
N LYS A 51 3.47 -35.07 16.22
CA LYS A 51 3.96 -34.82 17.57
C LYS A 51 3.48 -35.87 18.59
N SER A 52 2.21 -36.28 18.50
CA SER A 52 1.69 -37.33 19.39
C SER A 52 2.34 -38.69 19.15
N ALA A 53 2.73 -38.99 17.90
CA ALA A 53 3.46 -40.21 17.57
C ALA A 53 4.88 -40.19 18.13
N ASP A 54 5.59 -39.05 18.00
CA ASP A 54 6.92 -38.85 18.59
C ASP A 54 6.88 -38.93 20.13
N ASP A 55 5.89 -38.27 20.76
CA ASP A 55 5.69 -38.29 22.22
C ASP A 55 5.34 -39.71 22.73
N ALA A 56 4.51 -40.47 21.98
CA ALA A 56 4.19 -41.85 22.31
C ALA A 56 5.40 -42.78 22.16
N ALA A 57 6.26 -42.54 21.17
CA ALA A 57 7.51 -43.28 20.96
C ALA A 57 8.54 -43.00 22.07
N GLN A 58 8.55 -41.80 22.66
CA GLN A 58 9.51 -41.42 23.69
C GLN A 58 9.03 -41.68 25.14
N ASN A 59 7.73 -41.49 25.44
CA ASN A 59 7.25 -41.39 26.83
C ASN A 59 6.10 -42.36 27.21
N GLY A 60 5.66 -43.26 26.31
CA GLY A 60 4.84 -44.41 26.69
C GLY A 60 3.44 -44.09 27.25
N ALA A 61 2.70 -43.15 26.65
CA ALA A 61 1.23 -43.10 26.52
C ALA A 61 0.79 -41.67 26.10
N SER A 62 -0.11 -41.56 25.12
CA SER A 62 -0.70 -40.29 24.69
C SER A 62 -2.18 -40.21 25.11
N ASN A 63 -2.54 -39.26 25.97
CA ASN A 63 -3.94 -38.90 26.19
C ASN A 63 -4.46 -38.16 24.95
N GLY A 64 -5.52 -38.70 24.34
CA GLY A 64 -6.09 -38.24 23.07
C GLY A 64 -6.52 -36.76 23.12
N ALA A 65 -5.78 -35.92 22.39
CA ALA A 65 -6.12 -34.53 22.12
C ALA A 65 -6.79 -34.37 20.73
N ASP A 66 -7.53 -35.38 20.29
CA ASP A 66 -7.98 -35.53 18.89
C ASP A 66 -9.28 -34.77 18.56
N GLY A 67 -9.74 -33.87 19.43
CA GLY A 67 -11.11 -33.35 19.39
C GLY A 67 -11.31 -31.83 19.42
N LEU A 68 -10.26 -31.00 19.46
CA LEU A 68 -10.46 -29.55 19.41
C LEU A 68 -10.57 -29.08 17.96
N ASP A 69 -11.81 -28.92 17.48
CA ASP A 69 -12.10 -28.22 16.22
C ASP A 69 -11.57 -26.79 16.34
N ILE A 70 -10.58 -26.47 15.52
CA ILE A 70 -9.95 -25.15 15.53
C ILE A 70 -10.83 -24.25 14.70
N ASP A 71 -11.41 -23.24 15.34
CA ASP A 71 -12.16 -22.20 14.64
C ASP A 71 -11.17 -21.25 13.92
N PRO A 72 -11.14 -21.24 12.57
CA PRO A 72 -10.25 -20.36 11.81
C PRO A 72 -10.70 -18.90 11.94
N LEU A 73 -9.84 -17.96 11.58
CA LEU A 73 -10.23 -16.56 11.50
C LEU A 73 -11.30 -16.36 10.42
N SER A 74 -12.28 -15.49 10.69
CA SER A 74 -13.19 -15.03 9.64
C SER A 74 -12.51 -14.02 8.70
N PRO A 75 -13.05 -13.77 7.49
CA PRO A 75 -12.52 -12.74 6.58
C PRO A 75 -12.44 -11.34 7.22
N ASP A 76 -13.43 -10.97 8.04
CA ASP A 76 -13.46 -9.67 8.73
C ASP A 76 -12.42 -9.61 9.86
N GLU A 77 -12.21 -10.72 10.58
CA GLU A 77 -11.16 -10.83 11.59
C GLU A 77 -9.76 -10.71 10.95
N GLU A 78 -9.54 -11.37 9.81
CA GLU A 78 -8.31 -11.20 9.04
C GLU A 78 -8.12 -9.75 8.59
N LEU A 79 -9.16 -9.12 8.04
CA LEU A 79 -9.09 -7.73 7.58
C LEU A 79 -8.72 -6.78 8.72
N LYS A 80 -9.31 -6.92 9.90
CA LYS A 80 -8.97 -6.11 11.08
C LYS A 80 -7.50 -6.24 11.48
N LEU A 81 -6.95 -7.47 11.49
CA LEU A 81 -5.52 -7.67 11.75
C LEU A 81 -4.66 -7.02 10.67
N VAL A 82 -4.99 -7.20 9.38
CA VAL A 82 -4.28 -6.58 8.26
C VAL A 82 -4.29 -5.06 8.37
N THR A 83 -5.42 -4.45 8.70
CA THR A 83 -5.56 -3.01 8.97
C THR A 83 -4.62 -2.58 10.11
N ARG A 84 -4.59 -3.33 11.21
CA ARG A 84 -3.70 -3.05 12.35
C ARG A 84 -2.22 -3.14 11.96
N ILE A 85 -1.84 -4.09 11.12
CA ILE A 85 -0.46 -4.26 10.63
C ILE A 85 -0.08 -3.12 9.69
N CYS A 86 -0.98 -2.72 8.79
CA CYS A 86 -0.78 -1.56 7.93
C CYS A 86 -0.56 -0.30 8.77
N LYS A 87 -1.34 -0.11 9.84
CA LYS A 87 -1.12 0.97 10.81
C LYS A 87 0.24 0.88 11.48
N THR A 88 0.64 -0.30 11.97
CA THR A 88 1.97 -0.53 12.55
C THR A 88 3.09 -0.21 11.55
N CYS A 89 2.92 -0.57 10.28
CA CYS A 89 3.87 -0.26 9.22
C CYS A 89 4.02 1.26 9.02
N VAL A 90 2.91 2.01 9.05
CA VAL A 90 2.93 3.48 8.97
C VAL A 90 3.61 4.08 10.20
N ASP A 91 3.19 3.67 11.41
CA ASP A 91 3.73 4.16 12.67
C ASP A 91 5.24 3.89 12.80
N PHE A 92 5.67 2.69 12.37
CA PHE A 92 7.07 2.31 12.35
C PHE A 92 7.88 3.19 11.40
N ALA A 93 7.41 3.40 10.17
CA ALA A 93 8.10 4.24 9.21
C ALA A 93 8.25 5.70 9.70
N ASP A 94 7.26 6.21 10.43
CA ASP A 94 7.35 7.53 11.06
C ASP A 94 8.28 7.55 12.28
N PHE A 95 8.36 6.46 13.05
CA PHE A 95 9.35 6.27 14.11
C PHE A 95 10.78 6.21 13.56
N ALA A 96 11.01 5.43 12.52
CA ALA A 96 12.29 5.28 11.83
C ALA A 96 12.74 6.57 11.14
N LYS A 97 11.84 7.50 10.84
CA LYS A 97 12.24 8.85 10.42
C LYS A 97 12.85 9.65 11.58
N LYS A 98 12.27 9.54 12.77
CA LYS A 98 12.56 10.43 13.91
C LYS A 98 13.78 10.02 14.72
N ASN A 99 13.99 8.72 14.91
CA ASN A 99 14.90 8.20 15.93
C ASN A 99 16.26 7.74 15.41
N THR A 100 16.51 7.94 14.14
CA THR A 100 17.73 7.45 13.52
C THR A 100 18.29 8.53 12.61
N LYS A 101 19.63 8.68 12.60
CA LYS A 101 20.34 9.33 11.48
C LYS A 101 20.05 8.65 10.13
N PHE A 102 19.47 7.45 10.18
CA PHE A 102 18.80 6.75 9.11
C PHE A 102 17.67 7.63 8.57
N ASN A 103 17.91 8.16 7.39
CA ASN A 103 16.95 8.96 6.66
C ASN A 103 15.88 8.01 6.08
N PHE A 104 15.08 7.34 6.95
CA PHE A 104 13.97 6.52 6.47
C PHE A 104 13.10 7.45 5.64
N PRO A 105 13.05 7.22 4.32
CA PRO A 105 12.79 8.29 3.39
C PRO A 105 11.32 8.63 3.58
N THR A 106 11.07 9.77 4.19
CA THR A 106 9.74 10.37 4.32
C THR A 106 9.82 11.86 4.08
N ASN A 107 11.01 12.36 3.77
CA ASN A 107 11.34 13.65 3.17
C ASN A 107 12.71 13.46 2.48
N VAL A 108 12.78 13.62 1.17
CA VAL A 108 14.07 13.69 0.50
C VAL A 108 14.61 15.11 0.65
N VAL A 109 15.65 15.31 1.48
CA VAL A 109 16.62 16.40 1.25
C VAL A 109 17.60 15.84 0.21
N VAL A 110 17.29 16.02 -1.08
CA VAL A 110 18.38 16.09 -2.05
C VAL A 110 18.96 17.45 -1.75
N SER A 111 20.15 17.53 -1.14
CA SER A 111 20.90 18.78 -1.20
C SER A 111 21.10 19.05 -2.69
N PRO A 112 20.42 20.05 -3.29
CA PRO A 112 20.68 20.37 -4.68
C PRO A 112 22.05 21.04 -4.74
N PRO A 113 22.76 21.01 -5.88
CA PRO A 113 23.82 22.00 -6.11
C PRO A 113 23.25 23.41 -5.88
N PRO A 114 24.08 24.38 -5.42
CA PRO A 114 23.59 25.70 -5.02
C PRO A 114 22.82 26.33 -6.19
N ARG A 115 21.50 26.47 -6.01
CA ARG A 115 20.59 27.12 -6.95
C ARG A 115 19.83 28.24 -6.23
N PRO A 116 19.43 29.29 -6.97
CA PRO A 116 18.88 30.51 -6.39
C PRO A 116 17.60 30.25 -5.56
N PRO A 117 17.33 31.08 -4.54
CA PRO A 117 16.38 30.81 -3.45
C PRO A 117 14.88 30.85 -3.82
N ASP A 118 14.51 30.91 -5.11
CA ASP A 118 13.13 31.15 -5.55
C ASP A 118 12.37 29.88 -5.98
N LEU A 119 13.05 28.87 -6.54
CA LEU A 119 12.39 27.68 -7.10
C LEU A 119 12.75 26.42 -6.30
N SER A 120 12.17 26.27 -5.11
CA SER A 120 12.24 25.00 -4.38
C SER A 120 11.08 24.08 -4.80
N PRO A 121 11.32 22.92 -5.45
CA PRO A 121 10.31 21.88 -5.46
C PRO A 121 10.15 21.38 -4.01
N PRO A 122 8.91 21.20 -3.52
CA PRO A 122 8.70 20.73 -2.16
C PRO A 122 9.31 19.34 -1.98
N LEU A 123 10.01 19.13 -0.87
CA LEU A 123 10.50 17.82 -0.42
C LEU A 123 9.40 16.78 -0.61
N THR A 124 9.54 15.91 -1.61
CA THR A 124 8.65 14.77 -1.79
C THR A 124 8.80 13.89 -0.56
N PRO A 125 7.74 13.68 0.23
CA PRO A 125 7.73 12.58 1.17
C PRO A 125 7.95 11.32 0.38
N SER A 126 8.93 10.50 0.75
CA SER A 126 9.09 9.25 0.01
C SER A 126 7.82 8.43 0.15
N CYS A 127 7.43 7.88 -1.00
CA CYS A 127 6.35 6.95 -1.15
C CYS A 127 6.61 5.63 -0.42
N ALA A 128 7.86 5.33 0.01
CA ALA A 128 8.27 4.03 0.54
C ALA A 128 7.37 3.52 1.67
N LYS A 129 6.90 4.40 2.56
CA LYS A 129 5.92 4.04 3.59
C LYS A 129 4.61 3.53 2.98
N ALA A 130 4.04 4.29 2.04
CA ALA A 130 2.81 3.90 1.38
C ALA A 130 3.00 2.68 0.48
N THR A 131 4.13 2.58 -0.23
CA THR A 131 4.54 1.42 -1.04
C THR A 131 4.60 0.16 -0.19
N ALA A 132 5.26 0.22 0.99
CA ALA A 132 5.33 -0.91 1.92
C ALA A 132 3.94 -1.35 2.40
N VAL A 133 3.07 -0.40 2.75
CA VAL A 133 1.68 -0.71 3.13
C VAL A 133 0.93 -1.36 1.97
N GLN A 134 1.10 -0.85 0.74
CA GLN A 134 0.50 -1.47 -0.44
C GLN A 134 1.03 -2.89 -0.67
N TYR A 135 2.32 -3.15 -0.43
CA TYR A 135 2.86 -4.50 -0.51
C TYR A 135 2.25 -5.44 0.53
N VAL A 136 2.11 -5.00 1.79
CA VAL A 136 1.41 -5.77 2.84
C VAL A 136 -0.03 -6.08 2.42
N LYS A 137 -0.78 -5.08 1.95
CA LYS A 137 -2.18 -5.26 1.54
C LYS A 137 -2.32 -6.20 0.35
N ARG A 138 -1.47 -6.04 -0.67
CA ARG A 138 -1.46 -6.90 -1.86
C ARG A 138 -1.06 -8.33 -1.52
N PHE A 139 -0.09 -8.50 -0.62
CA PHE A 139 0.32 -9.82 -0.11
C PHE A 139 -0.85 -10.54 0.56
N TYR A 140 -1.50 -9.88 1.53
CA TYR A 140 -2.60 -10.47 2.31
C TYR A 140 -3.95 -10.51 1.58
N LEU A 141 -4.00 -10.02 0.34
CA LEU A 141 -5.18 -10.21 -0.51
C LEU A 141 -5.21 -11.62 -1.13
N PHE A 142 -4.03 -12.20 -1.40
CA PHE A 142 -3.87 -13.53 -2.00
C PHE A 142 -3.26 -14.56 -1.05
N ASN A 143 -2.89 -14.15 0.15
CA ASN A 143 -2.39 -15.02 1.20
C ASN A 143 -3.10 -14.70 2.51
N SER A 144 -3.35 -15.71 3.33
CA SER A 144 -3.99 -15.50 4.63
C SER A 144 -2.97 -15.20 5.72
N ILE A 145 -3.38 -14.42 6.70
CA ILE A 145 -2.60 -14.14 7.92
C ILE A 145 -2.47 -15.37 8.84
N MET A 146 -3.33 -16.37 8.67
CA MET A 146 -3.20 -17.67 9.34
C MET A 146 -1.99 -18.46 8.81
N VAL A 147 -1.61 -18.22 7.56
CA VAL A 147 -0.50 -18.92 6.89
C VAL A 147 0.83 -18.20 7.11
N TYR A 148 0.87 -16.89 6.89
CA TYR A 148 2.12 -16.12 7.00
C TYR A 148 2.04 -15.07 8.09
N ASP A 149 2.90 -15.20 9.10
CA ASP A 149 2.94 -14.28 10.23
C ASP A 149 3.34 -12.86 9.77
N PRO A 150 2.52 -11.84 10.06
CA PRO A 150 2.80 -10.45 9.70
C PRO A 150 4.07 -9.88 10.30
N LYS A 151 4.55 -10.41 11.43
CA LYS A 151 5.84 -10.03 12.02
C LYS A 151 7.01 -10.38 11.11
N LYS A 152 6.84 -11.34 10.19
CA LYS A 152 7.86 -11.75 9.21
C LYS A 152 7.66 -11.08 7.86
N ILE A 153 6.41 -10.86 7.46
CA ILE A 153 6.09 -10.28 6.14
C ILE A 153 6.26 -8.76 6.11
N MET A 154 5.79 -8.04 7.14
CA MET A 154 5.80 -6.57 7.14
C MET A 154 7.21 -5.96 7.07
N PRO A 155 8.23 -6.47 7.79
CA PRO A 155 9.61 -6.02 7.65
C PRO A 155 10.17 -6.19 6.23
N THR A 156 9.83 -7.29 5.56
CA THR A 156 10.24 -7.57 4.19
C THR A 156 9.53 -6.66 3.19
N CYS A 157 8.25 -6.36 3.39
CA CYS A 157 7.55 -5.35 2.59
C CYS A 157 8.18 -3.96 2.74
N LEU A 158 8.59 -3.56 3.95
CA LEU A 158 9.33 -2.32 4.19
C LEU A 158 10.68 -2.32 3.46
N PHE A 159 11.46 -3.39 3.62
CA PHE A 159 12.74 -3.55 2.93
C PHE A 159 12.62 -3.50 1.41
N LEU A 160 11.63 -4.19 0.85
CA LEU A 160 11.40 -4.19 -0.60
C LEU A 160 10.97 -2.81 -1.10
N ALA A 161 10.15 -2.09 -0.33
CA ALA A 161 9.77 -0.72 -0.66
C ALA A 161 10.97 0.23 -0.70
N THR A 162 11.97 0.06 0.18
CA THR A 162 13.20 0.88 0.14
C THR A 162 14.00 0.62 -1.15
N LYS A 163 14.03 -0.62 -1.64
CA LYS A 163 14.63 -0.96 -2.95
C LYS A 163 13.88 -0.30 -4.09
N THR A 164 12.56 -0.46 -4.14
CA THR A 164 11.75 -0.06 -5.30
C THR A 164 11.55 1.44 -5.41
N GLU A 165 11.61 2.16 -4.29
CA GLU A 165 11.53 3.62 -4.26
C GLU A 165 12.91 4.31 -4.37
N ILE A 166 13.98 3.57 -4.73
CA ILE A 166 15.33 4.11 -4.95
C ILE A 166 15.91 4.75 -3.68
N HIS A 167 15.67 4.12 -2.53
CA HIS A 167 16.21 4.54 -1.24
C HIS A 167 16.74 3.33 -0.48
N TRP A 168 17.66 2.60 -1.11
CA TRP A 168 18.11 1.30 -0.63
C TRP A 168 18.69 1.39 0.79
N THR A 169 18.16 0.54 1.65
CA THR A 169 18.56 0.39 3.03
C THR A 169 18.96 -1.07 3.25
N PRO A 170 20.20 -1.38 3.67
CA PRO A 170 20.63 -2.75 3.91
C PRO A 170 19.76 -3.47 4.97
N ALA A 171 19.47 -4.75 4.76
CA ALA A 171 18.67 -5.54 5.70
C ALA A 171 19.31 -5.62 7.10
N GLY A 172 20.65 -5.67 7.17
CA GLY A 172 21.39 -5.66 8.44
C GLY A 172 21.25 -4.37 9.25
N GLU A 173 20.94 -3.25 8.60
CA GLU A 173 20.67 -1.98 9.29
C GLU A 173 19.18 -1.82 9.65
N LEU A 174 18.29 -2.39 8.83
CA LEU A 174 16.85 -2.35 9.07
C LEU A 174 16.42 -3.30 10.19
N ALA A 175 16.99 -4.51 10.26
CA ALA A 175 16.57 -5.53 11.22
C ALA A 175 16.64 -5.08 12.69
N PRO A 176 17.72 -4.43 13.18
CA PRO A 176 17.78 -3.94 14.56
C PRO A 176 16.67 -2.94 14.92
N LEU A 177 16.13 -2.22 13.93
CA LEU A 177 15.04 -1.26 14.14
C LEU A 177 13.67 -1.96 14.27
N MET A 178 13.51 -3.15 13.68
CA MET A 178 12.27 -3.92 13.67
C MET A 178 11.97 -4.61 15.00
N GLY A 179 12.96 -4.79 15.86
CA GLY A 179 12.80 -5.37 17.18
C GLY A 179 14.05 -6.09 17.67
N LYS A 180 14.09 -6.32 18.97
CA LYS A 180 15.18 -7.07 19.62
C LYS A 180 15.18 -8.50 19.10
N GLY A 181 16.27 -8.92 18.45
CA GLY A 181 16.46 -10.28 17.95
C GLY A 181 16.04 -10.51 16.50
N MET A 182 15.53 -9.51 15.78
CA MET A 182 15.32 -9.60 14.33
C MET A 182 16.67 -9.60 13.61
N THR A 183 16.87 -10.54 12.70
CA THR A 183 18.09 -10.67 11.89
C THR A 183 17.85 -10.22 10.45
N ALA A 184 18.93 -10.02 9.68
CA ALA A 184 18.82 -9.76 8.25
C ALA A 184 18.15 -10.93 7.52
N ASP A 185 18.38 -12.17 7.95
CA ASP A 185 17.80 -13.37 7.33
C ASP A 185 16.29 -13.45 7.51
N ASP A 186 15.75 -12.95 8.64
CA ASP A 186 14.31 -12.84 8.85
C ASP A 186 13.63 -11.93 7.80
N ILE A 187 14.36 -10.91 7.33
CA ILE A 187 13.89 -9.98 6.28
C ILE A 187 14.07 -10.58 4.89
N LEU A 188 15.23 -11.21 4.64
CA LEU A 188 15.62 -11.70 3.32
C LEU A 188 14.93 -13.02 2.93
N ALA A 189 14.67 -13.91 3.90
CA ALA A 189 14.08 -15.21 3.63
C ALA A 189 12.71 -15.15 2.91
N PRO A 190 11.75 -14.31 3.32
CA PRO A 190 10.48 -14.18 2.61
C PRO A 190 10.52 -13.20 1.43
N GLU A 191 11.67 -12.61 1.06
CA GLU A 191 11.73 -11.59 -0.01
C GLU A 191 11.16 -12.08 -1.33
N TYR A 192 11.57 -13.27 -1.78
CA TYR A 192 11.09 -13.85 -3.02
C TYR A 192 9.61 -14.24 -2.94
N LEU A 193 9.17 -14.76 -1.79
CA LEU A 193 7.76 -15.07 -1.53
C LEU A 193 6.89 -13.81 -1.66
N VAL A 194 7.31 -12.69 -1.07
CA VAL A 194 6.62 -11.40 -1.19
C VAL A 194 6.62 -10.94 -2.65
N ALA A 195 7.75 -10.99 -3.34
CA ALA A 195 7.83 -10.61 -4.76
C ALA A 195 6.86 -11.41 -5.65
N GLN A 196 6.75 -12.73 -5.43
CA GLN A 196 5.82 -13.60 -6.13
C GLN A 196 4.37 -13.24 -5.83
N ALA A 197 4.01 -12.99 -4.57
CA ALA A 197 2.67 -12.59 -4.18
C ALA A 197 2.27 -11.22 -4.78
N LEU A 198 3.24 -10.31 -4.93
CA LEU A 198 3.08 -9.04 -5.64
C LEU A 198 3.06 -9.18 -7.16
N ARG A 199 3.18 -10.41 -7.69
CA ARG A 199 3.24 -10.72 -9.12
C ARG A 199 4.34 -9.93 -9.83
N PHE A 200 5.44 -9.65 -9.14
CA PHE A 200 6.55 -8.80 -9.60
C PHE A 200 6.12 -7.39 -10.06
N THR A 201 5.00 -6.88 -9.53
CA THR A 201 4.46 -5.55 -9.88
C THR A 201 4.73 -4.53 -8.78
N PHE A 202 5.96 -4.01 -8.81
CA PHE A 202 6.48 -3.09 -7.80
C PHE A 202 6.12 -1.62 -8.03
N ASP A 203 5.68 -1.23 -9.23
CA ASP A 203 5.23 0.14 -9.51
C ASP A 203 3.92 0.43 -8.77
N ILE A 204 3.97 1.37 -7.82
CA ILE A 204 2.82 1.90 -7.09
C ILE A 204 2.69 3.39 -7.41
N ARG A 205 1.55 3.77 -7.99
CA ARG A 205 1.18 5.16 -8.26
C ARG A 205 0.53 5.76 -7.03
N HIS A 206 1.17 6.76 -6.45
CA HIS A 206 0.71 7.44 -5.25
C HIS A 206 0.05 8.80 -5.53
N PRO A 207 -0.92 9.22 -4.69
CA PRO A 207 -1.67 10.47 -4.85
C PRO A 207 -0.87 11.74 -4.48
N TYR A 208 0.34 11.61 -3.91
CA TYR A 208 1.12 12.74 -3.36
C TYR A 208 1.52 13.77 -4.42
N ARG A 209 1.98 13.30 -5.59
CA ARG A 209 2.40 14.19 -6.68
C ARG A 209 1.21 14.95 -7.25
N GLY A 210 0.05 14.29 -7.37
CA GLY A 210 -1.20 14.92 -7.78
C GLY A 210 -1.62 16.02 -6.82
N LEU A 211 -1.58 15.77 -5.51
CA LEU A 211 -1.87 16.80 -4.51
C LEU A 211 -0.93 18.01 -4.60
N ASN A 212 0.38 17.78 -4.80
CA ASN A 212 1.34 18.87 -4.97
C ASN A 212 1.05 19.71 -6.23
N GLY A 213 0.72 19.06 -7.35
CA GLY A 213 0.32 19.75 -8.57
C GLY A 213 -0.96 20.56 -8.38
N GLY A 214 -2.00 19.95 -7.80
CA GLY A 214 -3.26 20.63 -7.49
C GLY A 214 -3.07 21.83 -6.56
N HIS A 215 -2.20 21.72 -5.55
CA HIS A 215 -1.83 22.85 -4.69
C HIS A 215 -1.18 23.98 -5.48
N MET A 216 -0.23 23.70 -6.36
CA MET A 216 0.40 24.72 -7.20
C MET A 216 -0.63 25.44 -8.09
N GLU A 217 -1.55 24.69 -8.70
CA GLU A 217 -2.60 25.27 -9.53
C GLU A 217 -3.60 26.11 -8.73
N LEU A 218 -3.99 25.65 -7.53
CA LEU A 218 -4.85 26.42 -6.63
C LEU A 218 -4.21 27.74 -6.20
N ILE A 219 -2.90 27.73 -5.93
CA ILE A 219 -2.15 28.96 -5.61
C ILE A 219 -2.12 29.90 -6.81
N ALA A 220 -1.89 29.37 -8.03
CA ALA A 220 -1.93 30.17 -9.25
C ALA A 220 -3.33 30.77 -9.50
N LEU A 221 -4.39 30.02 -9.22
CA LEU A 221 -5.79 30.50 -9.28
C LEU A 221 -6.03 31.65 -8.29
N ALA A 222 -5.55 31.52 -7.05
CA ALA A 222 -5.71 32.55 -6.03
C ALA A 222 -4.98 33.85 -6.38
N LYS A 223 -3.88 33.76 -7.14
CA LYS A 223 -3.11 34.91 -7.64
C LYS A 223 -3.61 35.48 -8.98
N GLY A 224 -4.55 34.80 -9.65
CA GLY A 224 -4.97 35.16 -11.01
C GLY A 224 -3.89 34.92 -12.08
N GLU A 225 -2.92 34.05 -11.80
CA GLU A 225 -1.80 33.69 -12.67
C GLU A 225 -2.00 32.32 -13.35
N ASN A 226 -3.20 31.74 -13.23
CA ASN A 226 -3.45 30.38 -13.69
C ASN A 226 -3.62 30.29 -15.22
N VAL A 227 -3.21 29.15 -15.78
CA VAL A 227 -3.48 28.80 -17.17
C VAL A 227 -4.80 28.04 -17.22
N LEU A 228 -5.84 28.69 -17.76
CA LEU A 228 -7.15 28.06 -17.96
C LEU A 228 -7.16 27.14 -19.19
N LEU A 229 -8.02 26.13 -19.15
CA LEU A 229 -8.23 25.26 -20.31
C LEU A 229 -8.82 26.07 -21.49
N PRO A 230 -8.42 25.76 -22.73
CA PRO A 230 -9.05 26.36 -23.91
C PRO A 230 -10.57 26.14 -23.90
N GLY A 231 -11.34 27.21 -24.12
CA GLY A 231 -12.81 27.15 -24.13
C GLY A 231 -13.48 27.29 -22.76
N SER A 232 -12.76 27.70 -21.71
CA SER A 232 -13.32 28.02 -20.38
C SER A 232 -14.33 29.15 -20.36
N GLY A 233 -14.25 30.08 -21.32
CA GLY A 233 -15.05 31.30 -21.33
C GLY A 233 -14.77 32.23 -20.14
N ARG A 234 -13.74 31.95 -19.33
CA ARG A 234 -13.33 32.74 -18.16
C ARG A 234 -11.93 33.29 -18.37
N THR A 235 -11.68 34.49 -17.88
CA THR A 235 -10.33 35.05 -17.70
C THR A 235 -9.72 34.56 -16.37
N PRO A 236 -8.39 34.54 -16.23
CA PRO A 236 -7.73 34.23 -14.96
C PRO A 236 -8.21 35.14 -13.80
N GLN A 237 -8.48 36.42 -14.09
CA GLN A 237 -8.97 37.39 -13.12
C GLN A 237 -10.41 37.10 -12.68
N GLU A 238 -11.28 36.65 -13.59
CA GLU A 238 -12.64 36.22 -13.25
C GLU A 238 -12.61 34.97 -12.37
N ALA A 239 -11.77 33.98 -12.72
CA ALA A 239 -11.58 32.78 -11.90
C ALA A 239 -11.05 33.11 -10.50
N GLN A 240 -10.10 34.06 -10.39
CA GLN A 240 -9.62 34.57 -9.11
C GLN A 240 -10.77 35.21 -8.32
N ALA A 241 -11.54 36.10 -8.94
CA ALA A 241 -12.65 36.80 -8.27
C ALA A 241 -13.75 35.83 -7.78
N GLU A 242 -14.01 34.75 -8.52
CA GLU A 242 -14.89 33.65 -8.08
C GLU A 242 -14.29 32.90 -6.89
N MET A 243 -12.99 32.55 -6.96
CA MET A 243 -12.29 31.82 -5.91
C MET A 243 -12.27 32.59 -4.59
N LEU A 244 -12.00 33.90 -4.63
CA LEU A 244 -11.99 34.77 -3.45
C LEU A 244 -13.37 34.87 -2.76
N LYS A 245 -14.45 34.56 -3.50
CA LYS A 245 -15.83 34.57 -3.02
C LYS A 245 -16.34 33.21 -2.51
N LEU A 246 -15.49 32.18 -2.51
CA LEU A 246 -15.91 30.83 -2.11
C LEU A 246 -16.37 30.79 -0.64
N PRO A 247 -17.47 30.09 -0.34
CA PRO A 247 -17.93 29.92 1.04
C PRO A 247 -16.97 29.04 1.83
N ASP A 248 -16.90 29.23 3.14
CA ASP A 248 -16.04 28.41 4.02
C ASP A 248 -16.63 27.02 4.30
N LYS A 249 -17.94 26.85 4.11
CA LYS A 249 -18.64 25.57 4.29
C LYS A 249 -19.51 25.26 3.06
N PRO A 250 -19.78 23.98 2.78
CA PRO A 250 -20.75 23.60 1.76
C PRO A 250 -22.10 24.30 1.97
N ASN A 251 -22.64 24.89 0.90
CA ASN A 251 -23.90 25.66 0.91
C ASN A 251 -23.93 26.85 1.89
N GLY A 252 -22.77 27.35 2.32
CA GLY A 252 -22.67 28.58 3.11
C GLY A 252 -22.81 29.84 2.26
N PRO A 253 -23.00 31.01 2.89
CA PRO A 253 -22.97 32.29 2.19
C PRO A 253 -21.57 32.55 1.61
N PRO A 254 -21.46 33.31 0.50
CA PRO A 254 -20.17 33.73 -0.05
C PRO A 254 -19.34 34.49 1.01
N THR A 255 -18.07 34.12 1.17
CA THR A 255 -17.12 34.84 2.03
C THR A 255 -16.30 35.79 1.16
N SER A 256 -16.01 37.00 1.61
CA SER A 256 -15.10 37.91 0.90
C SER A 256 -13.68 37.75 1.44
N ASN A 257 -12.85 36.96 0.75
CA ASN A 257 -11.45 36.76 1.12
C ASN A 257 -10.51 37.66 0.31
N ASP A 258 -9.42 38.12 0.92
CA ASP A 258 -8.28 38.67 0.18
C ASP A 258 -7.35 37.53 -0.29
N GLU A 259 -6.45 37.82 -1.22
CA GLU A 259 -5.51 36.84 -1.80
C GLU A 259 -4.71 36.11 -0.71
N ARG A 260 -4.25 36.85 0.30
CA ARG A 260 -3.45 36.29 1.39
C ARG A 260 -4.25 35.29 2.22
N THR A 261 -5.50 35.63 2.59
CA THR A 261 -6.36 34.71 3.33
C THR A 261 -6.71 33.48 2.52
N MET A 262 -6.99 33.64 1.23
CA MET A 262 -7.25 32.50 0.34
C MET A 262 -6.03 31.58 0.21
N THR A 263 -4.84 32.15 0.06
CA THR A 263 -3.57 31.41 0.02
C THR A 263 -3.35 30.61 1.32
N ASN A 264 -3.63 31.20 2.48
CA ASN A 264 -3.54 30.50 3.76
C ASN A 264 -4.57 29.36 3.86
N ARG A 265 -5.81 29.58 3.40
CA ARG A 265 -6.86 28.56 3.36
C ARG A 265 -6.46 27.36 2.50
N ILE A 266 -5.90 27.61 1.31
CA ILE A 266 -5.34 26.57 0.43
C ILE A 266 -4.24 25.78 1.14
N GLY A 267 -3.31 26.48 1.81
CA GLY A 267 -2.24 25.83 2.57
C GLY A 267 -2.75 24.93 3.70
N MET A 268 -3.79 25.36 4.43
CA MET A 268 -4.44 24.54 5.45
C MET A 268 -5.12 23.31 4.84
N ALA A 269 -5.90 23.49 3.77
CA ALA A 269 -6.57 22.39 3.08
C ALA A 269 -5.56 21.37 2.53
N TYR A 270 -4.47 21.84 1.94
CA TYR A 270 -3.36 21.01 1.47
C TYR A 270 -2.73 20.19 2.60
N ASN A 271 -2.44 20.81 3.75
CA ASN A 271 -1.83 20.11 4.87
C ASN A 271 -2.75 19.02 5.44
N THR A 272 -4.05 19.33 5.58
CA THR A 272 -5.07 18.36 6.00
C THR A 272 -5.17 17.20 5.00
N ALA A 273 -5.31 17.49 3.71
CA ALA A 273 -5.34 16.48 2.65
C ALA A 273 -4.07 15.62 2.65
N ARG A 274 -2.89 16.25 2.75
CA ARG A 274 -1.58 15.57 2.79
C ARG A 274 -1.49 14.62 3.98
N ASN A 275 -2.02 15.00 5.15
CA ASN A 275 -2.05 14.14 6.32
C ASN A 275 -2.96 12.92 6.06
N THR A 276 -4.18 13.13 5.57
CA THR A 276 -5.09 12.04 5.17
C THR A 276 -4.44 11.08 4.18
N LEU A 277 -3.74 11.58 3.16
CA LEU A 277 -3.04 10.75 2.18
C LEU A 277 -1.85 9.97 2.75
N LYS A 278 -1.27 10.41 3.87
CA LYS A 278 -0.10 9.78 4.50
C LYS A 278 -0.46 8.76 5.56
N SER A 279 -1.56 8.96 6.29
CA SER A 279 -1.94 8.12 7.43
C SER A 279 -3.15 7.23 7.15
N VAL A 280 -4.11 7.68 6.34
CA VAL A 280 -5.39 6.98 6.14
C VAL A 280 -5.44 6.30 4.78
N ALA A 281 -5.15 7.02 3.70
CA ALA A 281 -5.31 6.51 2.34
C ALA A 281 -4.53 5.20 2.07
N PRO A 282 -3.27 5.03 2.49
CA PRO A 282 -2.53 3.79 2.25
C PRO A 282 -3.15 2.58 2.97
N ILE A 283 -3.76 2.80 4.14
CA ILE A 283 -4.37 1.76 4.96
C ILE A 283 -5.76 1.39 4.42
N SER A 284 -6.51 2.37 3.92
CA SER A 284 -7.83 2.18 3.31
C SER A 284 -7.80 1.37 2.01
N ASP A 285 -8.94 0.84 1.59
CA ASP A 285 -9.08 0.18 0.29
C ASP A 285 -9.15 1.14 -0.91
N ALA A 286 -8.96 2.44 -0.69
CA ALA A 286 -9.06 3.44 -1.76
C ALA A 286 -8.14 3.16 -2.96
N TYR A 287 -6.93 2.62 -2.72
CA TYR A 287 -5.98 2.24 -3.78
C TYR A 287 -6.46 1.11 -4.70
N PHE A 288 -7.40 0.28 -4.22
CA PHE A 288 -8.02 -0.78 -5.01
C PHE A 288 -9.22 -0.30 -5.83
N PHE A 289 -9.86 0.80 -5.43
CA PHE A 289 -11.11 1.24 -6.03
C PHE A 289 -10.97 2.49 -6.90
N TYR A 290 -9.98 3.34 -6.60
CA TYR A 290 -9.89 4.68 -7.17
C TYR A 290 -8.49 4.97 -7.72
N THR A 291 -8.43 5.86 -8.71
CA THR A 291 -7.17 6.33 -9.27
C THR A 291 -6.45 7.26 -8.28
N PRO A 292 -5.12 7.43 -8.37
CA PRO A 292 -4.40 8.38 -7.52
C PRO A 292 -4.96 9.80 -7.61
N ALA A 293 -5.44 10.21 -8.79
CA ALA A 293 -6.09 11.49 -9.00
C ALA A 293 -7.39 11.63 -8.18
N GLN A 294 -8.24 10.61 -8.22
CA GLN A 294 -9.48 10.57 -7.45
C GLN A 294 -9.21 10.55 -5.94
N ILE A 295 -8.18 9.84 -5.48
CA ILE A 295 -7.83 9.73 -4.06
C ILE A 295 -7.37 11.09 -3.50
N TRP A 296 -6.50 11.83 -4.20
CA TRP A 296 -6.07 13.15 -3.69
C TRP A 296 -7.19 14.19 -3.75
N LEU A 297 -8.01 14.18 -4.79
CA LEU A 297 -9.17 15.06 -4.90
C LEU A 297 -10.20 14.77 -3.81
N ALA A 298 -10.43 13.49 -3.47
CA ALA A 298 -11.28 13.11 -2.36
C ALA A 298 -10.72 13.56 -0.99
N ALA A 299 -9.40 13.47 -0.80
CA ALA A 299 -8.75 13.99 0.40
C ALA A 299 -8.83 15.53 0.49
N LEU A 300 -8.74 16.23 -0.64
CA LEU A 300 -8.97 17.68 -0.70
C LEU A 300 -10.43 18.02 -0.42
N LEU A 301 -11.39 17.25 -0.94
CA LEU A 301 -12.82 17.42 -0.67
C LEU A 301 -13.15 17.26 0.82
N LEU A 302 -12.52 16.30 1.50
CA LEU A 302 -12.66 16.15 2.96
C LEU A 302 -12.06 17.33 3.74
N ALA A 303 -11.00 17.95 3.20
CA ALA A 303 -10.34 19.08 3.84
C ALA A 303 -11.10 20.40 3.62
N ASP A 304 -11.60 20.62 2.41
CA ASP A 304 -12.32 21.83 1.98
C ASP A 304 -13.15 21.53 0.72
N GLU A 305 -14.42 21.14 0.90
CA GLU A 305 -15.30 20.76 -0.21
C GLU A 305 -15.55 21.91 -1.20
N PRO A 306 -15.89 23.16 -0.79
CA PRO A 306 -16.04 24.27 -1.73
C PRO A 306 -14.80 24.50 -2.60
N LEU A 307 -13.61 24.47 -2.00
CA LEU A 307 -12.35 24.62 -2.73
C LEU A 307 -12.10 23.47 -3.71
N ALA A 308 -12.34 22.23 -3.29
CA ALA A 308 -12.16 21.05 -4.13
C ALA A 308 -13.12 21.04 -5.33
N LEU A 309 -14.39 21.37 -5.10
CA LEU A 309 -15.40 21.43 -6.16
C LEU A 309 -15.11 22.57 -7.13
N PHE A 310 -14.70 23.74 -6.64
CA PHE A 310 -14.25 24.84 -7.50
C PHE A 310 -13.09 24.41 -8.40
N TYR A 311 -12.07 23.74 -7.83
CA TYR A 311 -10.94 23.22 -8.61
C TYR A 311 -11.40 22.24 -9.69
N VAL A 312 -12.30 21.29 -9.36
CA VAL A 312 -12.88 20.37 -10.35
C VAL A 312 -13.61 21.13 -11.45
N ASP A 313 -14.36 22.18 -11.11
CA ASP A 313 -15.12 22.98 -12.08
C ASP A 313 -14.21 23.67 -13.10
N THR A 314 -13.01 24.10 -12.69
CA THR A 314 -12.02 24.66 -13.63
C THR A 314 -11.57 23.67 -14.70
N LYS A 315 -11.76 22.36 -14.49
CA LYS A 315 -11.37 21.29 -15.42
C LYS A 315 -12.48 20.85 -16.37
N PHE A 316 -13.71 21.33 -16.16
CA PHE A 316 -14.87 21.00 -16.97
C PHE A 316 -15.55 22.27 -17.50
N PRO A 317 -14.90 23.01 -18.43
CA PRO A 317 -15.45 24.22 -19.00
C PRO A 317 -16.78 23.94 -19.72
N ASN A 318 -17.74 24.86 -19.64
CA ASN A 318 -19.11 24.74 -20.21
C ASN A 318 -20.04 23.70 -19.56
N SER A 319 -19.74 23.27 -18.33
CA SER A 319 -20.65 22.41 -17.54
C SER A 319 -21.61 23.23 -16.71
N ALA A 320 -22.53 23.99 -17.34
CA ALA A 320 -23.56 24.65 -16.56
C ALA A 320 -24.41 23.59 -15.81
N PRO A 321 -24.85 23.82 -14.56
CA PRO A 321 -25.63 22.84 -13.79
C PRO A 321 -26.94 22.37 -14.48
N GLN A 322 -27.42 23.12 -15.48
CA GLN A 322 -28.62 22.81 -16.28
C GLN A 322 -28.30 22.19 -17.65
N ASP A 323 -27.03 22.07 -18.01
CA ASP A 323 -26.61 21.46 -19.27
C ASP A 323 -26.48 19.94 -19.10
N ASN A 324 -27.18 19.17 -19.94
CA ASN A 324 -27.13 17.71 -19.95
C ASN A 324 -26.06 17.16 -20.91
N GLY A 325 -25.17 18.04 -21.39
CA GLY A 325 -24.07 17.66 -22.27
C GLY A 325 -23.11 16.60 -21.68
N PRO A 326 -22.33 15.90 -22.52
CA PRO A 326 -21.41 14.84 -22.08
C PRO A 326 -20.39 15.29 -21.01
N ALA A 327 -19.92 16.54 -21.08
CA ALA A 327 -18.97 17.09 -20.11
C ALA A 327 -19.59 17.26 -18.71
N ALA A 328 -20.83 17.73 -18.64
CA ALA A 328 -21.56 17.88 -17.38
C ALA A 328 -21.90 16.52 -16.74
N GLN A 329 -22.28 15.53 -17.56
CA GLN A 329 -22.48 14.15 -17.09
C GLN A 329 -21.19 13.54 -16.52
N LEU A 330 -20.06 13.74 -17.21
CA LEU A 330 -18.76 13.26 -16.75
C LEU A 330 -18.32 13.95 -15.45
N ARG A 331 -18.50 15.27 -15.35
CA ARG A 331 -18.27 16.04 -14.12
C ARG A 331 -19.10 15.49 -12.96
N ASN A 332 -20.40 15.31 -13.16
CA ASN A 332 -21.30 14.82 -12.11
C ASN A 332 -20.92 13.42 -11.65
N LYS A 333 -20.55 12.54 -12.60
CA LYS A 333 -20.02 11.21 -12.29
C LYS A 333 -18.70 11.28 -11.52
N LEU A 334 -17.79 12.19 -11.89
CA LEU A 334 -16.54 12.39 -11.17
C LEU A 334 -16.82 12.84 -9.74
N VAL A 335 -17.64 13.87 -9.51
CA VAL A 335 -17.98 14.36 -8.18
C VAL A 335 -18.62 13.26 -7.32
N ALA A 336 -19.52 12.45 -7.88
CA ALA A 336 -20.10 11.30 -7.17
C ALA A 336 -19.02 10.27 -6.78
N THR A 337 -18.06 10.01 -7.68
CA THR A 337 -16.92 9.12 -7.42
C THR A 337 -16.00 9.68 -6.33
N LEU A 338 -15.73 10.98 -6.34
CA LEU A 338 -14.92 11.65 -5.32
C LEU A 338 -15.57 11.58 -3.95
N ARG A 339 -16.88 11.79 -3.85
CA ARG A 339 -17.64 11.64 -2.60
C ARG A 339 -17.64 10.21 -2.09
N ALA A 340 -17.77 9.22 -2.97
CA ALA A 340 -17.65 7.80 -2.59
C ALA A 340 -16.24 7.47 -2.06
N CYS A 341 -15.19 7.96 -2.72
CA CYS A 341 -13.82 7.81 -2.23
C CYS A 341 -13.59 8.53 -0.90
N ALA A 342 -14.13 9.74 -0.74
CA ALA A 342 -14.05 10.50 0.50
C ALA A 342 -14.71 9.75 1.65
N LYS A 343 -15.86 9.10 1.40
CA LYS A 343 -16.51 8.22 2.39
C LYS A 343 -15.61 7.05 2.80
N VAL A 344 -14.96 6.36 1.86
CA VAL A 344 -14.02 5.26 2.17
C VAL A 344 -12.87 5.75 3.06
N LEU A 345 -12.30 6.92 2.76
CA LEU A 345 -11.25 7.52 3.59
C LEU A 345 -11.77 7.90 4.98
N GLU A 346 -12.95 8.49 5.08
CA GLU A 346 -13.55 8.90 6.35
C GLU A 346 -13.91 7.70 7.24
N ASP A 347 -14.52 6.66 6.67
CA ASP A 347 -14.85 5.43 7.39
C ASP A 347 -13.57 4.76 7.92
N GLN A 348 -12.50 4.69 7.10
CA GLN A 348 -11.21 4.17 7.55
C GLN A 348 -10.58 5.01 8.66
N ARG A 349 -10.68 6.34 8.58
CA ARG A 349 -10.19 7.24 9.63
C ARG A 349 -10.86 6.95 10.97
N ARG A 350 -12.20 6.82 10.97
CA ARG A 350 -12.99 6.51 12.16
C ARG A 350 -12.60 5.16 12.78
N GLU A 351 -12.37 4.14 11.95
CA GLU A 351 -11.90 2.83 12.42
C GLU A 351 -10.52 2.91 13.09
N LEU A 352 -9.60 3.70 12.51
CA LEU A 352 -8.23 3.84 13.03
C LEU A 352 -8.15 4.67 14.32
N GLU A 353 -9.04 5.64 14.49
CA GLU A 353 -9.15 6.49 15.68
C GLU A 353 -9.99 5.84 16.79
N GLY A 354 -10.83 4.86 16.43
CA GLY A 354 -11.70 4.15 17.36
C GLY A 354 -10.95 3.19 18.30
N PRO A 355 -11.41 3.02 19.55
CA PRO A 355 -10.79 2.09 20.51
C PRO A 355 -11.04 0.61 20.14
N GLU A 356 -12.10 0.33 19.40
CA GLU A 356 -12.56 -1.02 19.05
C GLU A 356 -11.49 -1.82 18.28
N LEU A 357 -10.81 -1.19 17.31
CA LEU A 357 -9.81 -1.87 16.49
C LEU A 357 -8.68 -2.47 17.35
N ALA A 358 -8.23 -1.74 18.38
CA ALA A 358 -7.15 -2.20 19.25
C ALA A 358 -7.58 -3.38 20.13
N GLU A 359 -8.77 -3.31 20.74
CA GLU A 359 -9.29 -4.37 21.60
C GLU A 359 -9.65 -5.64 20.80
N ASP A 360 -10.30 -5.48 19.64
CA ASP A 360 -10.58 -6.58 18.73
C ASP A 360 -9.29 -7.25 18.27
N CYS A 361 -8.28 -6.48 17.85
CA CYS A 361 -7.02 -7.05 17.40
C CYS A 361 -6.31 -7.88 18.48
N LYS A 362 -6.41 -7.51 19.77
CA LYS A 362 -5.86 -8.34 20.86
C LYS A 362 -6.55 -9.70 20.95
N ARG A 363 -7.89 -9.71 20.88
CA ARG A 363 -8.69 -10.95 20.90
C ARG A 363 -8.38 -11.79 19.66
N ILE A 364 -8.40 -11.18 18.48
CA ILE A 364 -8.20 -11.87 17.19
C ILE A 364 -6.76 -12.39 17.08
N ALA A 365 -5.75 -11.68 17.59
CA ALA A 365 -4.37 -12.17 17.60
C ALA A 365 -4.22 -13.47 18.42
N ARG A 366 -4.88 -13.57 19.58
CA ARG A 366 -4.91 -14.82 20.37
C ARG A 366 -5.56 -15.96 19.60
N LYS A 367 -6.66 -15.67 18.89
CA LYS A 367 -7.32 -16.65 18.00
C LYS A 367 -6.40 -17.07 16.85
N ARG A 368 -5.68 -16.12 16.23
CA ARG A 368 -4.69 -16.37 15.18
C ARG A 368 -3.61 -17.33 15.65
N ASP A 369 -3.08 -17.15 16.86
CA ASP A 369 -2.03 -18.02 17.40
C ASP A 369 -2.50 -19.48 17.54
N MET A 370 -3.80 -19.71 17.79
CA MET A 370 -4.38 -21.06 17.84
C MET A 370 -4.59 -21.69 16.45
N CYS A 371 -4.68 -20.87 15.40
CA CYS A 371 -4.88 -21.29 14.01
C CYS A 371 -3.76 -20.80 13.10
N SER A 372 -2.52 -20.75 13.59
CA SER A 372 -1.34 -20.40 12.77
C SER A 372 -0.79 -21.67 12.12
N ASP A 373 -0.43 -21.59 10.83
CA ASP A 373 0.14 -22.71 10.08
C ASP A 373 1.52 -23.12 10.61
N PRO A 374 1.68 -24.32 11.19
CA PRO A 374 2.96 -24.77 11.71
C PRO A 374 4.00 -25.00 10.60
N GLU A 375 3.57 -25.35 9.38
CA GLU A 375 4.49 -25.61 8.27
C GLU A 375 5.16 -24.33 7.76
N LYS A 376 4.54 -23.18 7.96
CA LYS A 376 5.06 -21.86 7.55
C LYS A 376 5.63 -21.05 8.70
N ALA A 377 5.81 -21.68 9.86
CA ALA A 377 6.41 -21.06 11.02
C ALA A 377 7.89 -20.73 10.81
N ASP A 378 8.68 -21.56 10.13
CA ASP A 378 10.11 -21.29 9.91
C ASP A 378 10.40 -20.89 8.45
N LEU A 379 10.23 -19.61 8.13
CA LEU A 379 10.49 -19.10 6.78
C LEU A 379 11.99 -19.13 6.43
N ILE A 380 12.89 -19.01 7.41
CA ILE A 380 14.34 -19.09 7.18
C ILE A 380 14.72 -20.52 6.80
N GLY A 381 14.28 -21.51 7.59
CA GLY A 381 14.51 -22.92 7.31
C GLY A 381 13.91 -23.35 5.98
N LEU A 382 12.69 -22.89 5.66
CA LEU A 382 12.06 -23.14 4.35
C LEU A 382 12.85 -22.54 3.20
N HIS A 383 13.32 -21.29 3.34
CA HIS A 383 14.13 -20.64 2.31
C HIS A 383 15.49 -21.33 2.14
N ALA A 384 16.14 -21.73 3.24
CA ALA A 384 17.38 -22.51 3.21
C ALA A 384 17.17 -23.88 2.56
N ALA A 385 16.10 -24.59 2.92
CA ALA A 385 15.72 -25.85 2.29
C ALA A 385 15.48 -25.66 0.79
N GLN A 386 14.73 -24.63 0.38
CA GLN A 386 14.48 -24.32 -1.02
C GLN A 386 15.79 -24.03 -1.80
N LYS A 387 16.72 -23.27 -1.21
CA LYS A 387 18.06 -23.04 -1.80
C LYS A 387 18.83 -24.36 -1.97
N ARG A 388 18.72 -25.26 -0.99
CA ARG A 388 19.29 -26.63 -1.00
C ARG A 388 18.49 -27.65 -1.82
N GLY A 389 17.39 -27.24 -2.47
CA GLY A 389 16.57 -28.11 -3.32
C GLY A 389 15.45 -28.89 -2.63
N GLY A 390 15.04 -28.49 -1.42
CA GLY A 390 13.98 -29.10 -0.61
C GLY A 390 14.47 -29.86 0.62
N ALA A 391 15.78 -29.86 0.90
CA ALA A 391 16.36 -30.59 2.02
C ALA A 391 16.14 -29.84 3.36
N VAL A 392 15.17 -30.33 4.13
CA VAL A 392 15.18 -30.25 5.59
C VAL A 392 15.80 -31.56 6.08
N ASP A 393 16.85 -31.44 6.88
CA ASP A 393 17.60 -32.51 7.57
C ASP A 393 17.63 -33.91 6.89
N GLY A 394 18.71 -34.19 6.17
CA GLY A 394 19.20 -35.55 5.94
C GLY A 394 18.45 -36.47 4.97
N THR A 395 17.27 -36.15 4.46
CA THR A 395 16.54 -37.03 3.52
C THR A 395 16.52 -36.46 2.10
N LEU A 396 17.54 -36.83 1.32
CA LEU A 396 17.60 -36.58 -0.12
C LEU A 396 16.89 -37.71 -0.86
N GLU A 397 15.80 -37.42 -1.57
CA GLU A 397 15.52 -38.16 -2.81
C GLU A 397 16.54 -37.68 -3.85
N GLU A 398 17.68 -38.37 -3.95
CA GLU A 398 18.80 -38.03 -4.85
C GLU A 398 18.38 -37.70 -6.29
N GLY A 399 17.28 -38.28 -6.78
CA GLY A 399 16.77 -38.08 -8.12
C GLY A 399 16.31 -36.65 -8.41
N ILE A 400 15.67 -35.96 -7.45
CA ILE A 400 15.12 -34.61 -7.66
C ILE A 400 16.26 -33.57 -7.65
N ALA A 401 17.24 -33.74 -6.77
CA ALA A 401 18.41 -32.87 -6.68
C ALA A 401 19.30 -32.97 -7.93
N LYS A 402 19.54 -34.18 -8.44
CA LYS A 402 20.29 -34.41 -9.69
C LYS A 402 19.58 -33.80 -10.90
N ARG A 403 18.26 -34.00 -11.03
CA ARG A 403 17.47 -33.46 -12.15
C ARG A 403 17.51 -31.93 -12.23
N ARG A 404 17.40 -31.25 -11.08
CA ARG A 404 17.40 -29.79 -11.01
C ARG A 404 18.80 -29.16 -11.11
N LYS A 405 19.85 -29.88 -10.69
CA LYS A 405 21.24 -29.45 -10.94
C LYS A 405 21.52 -29.41 -12.44
N LEU A 406 21.12 -30.46 -13.16
CA LEU A 406 21.18 -30.51 -14.62
C LEU A 406 20.39 -29.36 -15.27
N GLU A 407 19.18 -29.08 -14.77
CA GLU A 407 18.34 -27.99 -15.28
C GLU A 407 18.95 -26.60 -15.03
N ARG A 408 19.60 -26.38 -13.88
CA ARG A 408 20.36 -25.15 -13.59
C ARG A 408 21.58 -25.01 -14.50
N GLU A 409 22.34 -26.08 -14.70
CA GLU A 409 23.49 -26.08 -15.62
C GLU A 409 23.05 -25.82 -17.07
N GLN A 410 21.90 -26.36 -17.48
CA GLN A 410 21.31 -26.07 -18.80
C GLN A 410 20.86 -24.63 -18.93
N SER A 411 20.15 -24.10 -17.92
CA SER A 411 19.71 -22.71 -17.90
C SER A 411 20.88 -21.73 -17.86
N GLN A 412 21.96 -22.08 -17.16
CA GLN A 412 23.17 -21.26 -17.11
C GLN A 412 23.91 -21.29 -18.43
N LYS A 413 24.02 -22.45 -19.09
CA LYS A 413 24.55 -22.52 -20.47
C LYS A 413 23.74 -21.70 -21.46
N GLN A 414 22.41 -21.76 -21.37
CA GLN A 414 21.53 -20.93 -22.22
C GLN A 414 21.67 -19.44 -21.92
N ALA A 415 21.84 -19.08 -20.64
CA ALA A 415 22.10 -17.71 -20.25
C ALA A 415 23.47 -17.21 -20.74
N ASP A 416 24.52 -18.02 -20.62
CA ASP A 416 25.88 -17.70 -21.10
C ASP A 416 25.94 -17.63 -22.63
N GLU A 417 25.14 -18.44 -23.33
CA GLU A 417 25.02 -18.41 -24.80
C GLU A 417 24.27 -17.15 -25.28
N PHE A 418 23.29 -16.67 -24.51
CA PHE A 418 22.50 -15.49 -24.85
C PHE A 418 23.12 -14.17 -24.38
N TRP A 419 23.68 -14.12 -23.18
CA TRP A 419 24.25 -12.91 -22.55
C TRP A 419 25.78 -12.84 -22.61
N GLY A 420 26.45 -13.92 -22.99
CA GLY A 420 27.91 -14.07 -22.88
C GLY A 420 28.33 -14.61 -21.49
N PRO A 421 29.53 -15.20 -21.37
CA PRO A 421 30.02 -15.72 -20.10
C PRO A 421 30.28 -14.60 -19.08
N GLU A 422 30.21 -14.95 -17.79
CA GLU A 422 30.55 -14.01 -16.71
C GLU A 422 31.94 -13.39 -16.91
N LEU A 423 32.02 -12.07 -16.76
CA LEU A 423 33.29 -11.34 -16.82
C LEU A 423 34.17 -11.79 -15.65
N LYS A 424 35.41 -12.18 -15.97
CA LYS A 424 36.41 -12.51 -14.95
C LYS A 424 36.63 -11.27 -14.08
N LYS A 425 36.57 -11.45 -12.76
CA LYS A 425 37.04 -10.42 -11.82
C LYS A 425 38.55 -10.28 -12.02
N GLU A 426 38.98 -9.13 -12.52
CA GLU A 426 40.39 -8.71 -12.49
C GLU A 426 40.84 -8.38 -11.06
#